data_AF-A0A1V5E315-F1
#
_entry.id   AF-A0A1V5E315-F1
#
_cell.length_a   1.000
_cell.length_b   1.000
_cell.length_c   1.000
_cell.angle_alpha   90.00
_cell.angle_beta   90.00
_cell.angle_gamma   90.00
#
_symmetry.space_group_name_H-M   'P 1'
#
loop_
_entity.id
_entity.type
_entity.pdbx_description
1 polymer ?
#
loop_
_entity_poly.entity_id
_entity_poly.type
_entity_poly.pdbx_seq_one_letter_code
_entity_poly.pdbx_strand_id
1 'polypeptide(L)'
;MRKPIFDTIRAQRGKGFTAAEVREIDALLDRLGVEEDDAAVERTAPDPASPAAAVVTAGLDNPPAFFNAVRESNIMGRLLKPDQVKGLEAVLGAAKAAGWPLAFTAYALATSCHETNYTMQPVREAYWLSENWRRNNLRYYPFYGRGYVQLTWKANYEKADRELELNGRLIANLDLALDPDIAAKIMVKGMQEGWFAGDKTGQRHTLARYLPMSGEAGMAEFTPARRIINGTDKAGKIAVEAIKFQTALQEGGW
;
A
#
# COMPACT_ATOMS: atom_id res chain seq x y z
N MET A 1 0.49 -20.34 12.36
CA MET A 1 1.04 -19.34 11.42
C MET A 1 1.24 -19.88 9.99
N ARG A 2 0.47 -20.87 9.52
CA ARG A 2 0.72 -21.56 8.23
C ARG A 2 -0.23 -21.13 7.12
N LYS A 3 -1.44 -20.73 7.45
CA LYS A 3 -2.52 -20.34 6.52
C LYS A 3 -2.10 -19.23 5.55
N PRO A 4 -1.39 -18.17 5.97
CA PRO A 4 -0.88 -17.17 5.03
C PRO A 4 0.13 -17.73 4.01
N ILE A 5 0.93 -18.74 4.40
CA ILE A 5 1.90 -19.41 3.52
C ILE A 5 1.15 -20.24 2.47
N PHE A 6 0.17 -21.03 2.91
CA PHE A 6 -0.69 -21.80 2.01
C PHE A 6 -1.48 -20.90 1.05
N ASP A 7 -2.02 -19.79 1.55
CA ASP A 7 -2.79 -18.85 0.74
C ASP A 7 -1.91 -18.15 -0.32
N THR A 8 -0.66 -17.81 0.03
CA THR A 8 0.31 -17.22 -0.91
C THR A 8 0.69 -18.20 -2.02
N ILE A 9 1.02 -19.45 -1.66
CA ILE A 9 1.39 -20.46 -2.64
C ILE A 9 0.17 -20.82 -3.53
N ARG A 10 -1.05 -20.83 -2.96
CA ARG A 10 -2.29 -21.02 -3.74
C ARG A 10 -2.49 -19.90 -4.76
N ALA A 11 -2.26 -18.65 -4.35
CA ALA A 11 -2.38 -17.47 -5.22
C ALA A 11 -1.36 -17.50 -6.36
N GLN A 12 -0.14 -17.96 -6.12
CA GLN A 12 0.90 -18.06 -7.15
C GLN A 12 0.68 -19.22 -8.13
N ARG A 13 0.14 -20.35 -7.65
CA ARG A 13 -0.06 -21.55 -8.48
C ARG A 13 -1.40 -21.56 -9.22
N GLY A 14 -2.36 -20.75 -8.79
CA GLY A 14 -3.71 -20.72 -9.36
C GLY A 14 -4.54 -21.99 -9.14
N LYS A 15 -4.09 -22.90 -8.27
CA LYS A 15 -4.79 -24.15 -7.91
C LYS A 15 -4.61 -24.51 -6.43
N GLY A 16 -5.56 -25.25 -5.89
CA GLY A 16 -5.50 -25.80 -4.52
C GLY A 16 -4.43 -26.88 -4.36
N PHE A 17 -4.17 -27.27 -3.11
CA PHE A 17 -3.23 -28.33 -2.77
C PHE A 17 -3.96 -29.67 -2.68
N THR A 18 -3.29 -30.72 -3.13
CA THR A 18 -3.65 -32.10 -2.77
C THR A 18 -3.28 -32.39 -1.32
N ALA A 19 -3.90 -33.39 -0.71
CA ALA A 19 -3.58 -33.80 0.66
C ALA A 19 -2.11 -34.24 0.84
N ALA A 20 -1.47 -34.74 -0.22
CA ALA A 20 -0.05 -35.08 -0.20
C ALA A 20 0.85 -33.84 -0.16
N GLU A 21 0.55 -32.83 -0.99
CA GLU A 21 1.28 -31.56 -0.99
C GLU A 21 1.12 -30.81 0.33
N VAL A 22 -0.07 -30.85 0.94
CA VAL A 22 -0.27 -30.26 2.29
C VAL A 22 0.66 -30.91 3.30
N ARG A 23 0.73 -32.25 3.35
CA ARG A 23 1.61 -32.98 4.28
C ARG A 23 3.09 -32.70 4.05
N GLU A 24 3.53 -32.59 2.80
CA GLU A 24 4.93 -32.25 2.48
C GLU A 24 5.28 -30.83 2.91
N ILE A 25 4.37 -29.88 2.68
CA ILE A 25 4.55 -28.48 3.10
C ILE A 25 4.53 -28.40 4.63
N ASP A 26 3.61 -29.06 5.31
CA ASP A 26 3.56 -29.07 6.78
C ASP A 26 4.82 -29.67 7.38
N ALA A 27 5.33 -30.79 6.86
CA ALA A 27 6.58 -31.38 7.32
C ALA A 27 7.79 -30.45 7.11
N LEU A 28 7.77 -29.64 6.06
CA LEU A 28 8.80 -28.62 5.82
C LEU A 28 8.64 -27.44 6.80
N LEU A 29 7.41 -27.02 7.07
CA LEU A 29 7.10 -25.95 8.03
C LEU A 29 7.44 -26.36 9.48
N ASP A 30 7.23 -27.63 9.84
CA ASP A 30 7.67 -28.21 11.11
C ASP A 30 9.19 -28.11 11.28
N ARG A 31 9.95 -28.50 10.25
CA ARG A 31 11.42 -28.41 10.25
C ARG A 31 11.92 -26.97 10.33
N LEU A 32 11.12 -26.02 9.88
CA LEU A 32 11.40 -24.59 9.94
C LEU A 32 10.87 -23.93 11.24
N GLY A 33 10.24 -24.70 12.14
CA GLY A 33 9.69 -24.20 13.39
C GLY A 33 8.50 -23.25 13.19
N VAL A 34 7.79 -23.37 12.07
CA VAL A 34 6.58 -22.57 11.81
C VAL A 34 5.40 -23.27 12.44
N GLU A 35 4.92 -22.73 13.55
CA GLU A 35 3.78 -23.28 14.30
C GLU A 35 2.51 -23.33 13.42
N GLU A 36 1.67 -24.35 13.67
CA GLU A 36 0.33 -24.44 13.10
C GLU A 36 -0.49 -23.18 13.44
N ASP A 37 -1.54 -22.91 12.66
CA ASP A 37 -2.47 -21.87 13.10
C ASP A 37 -3.26 -22.40 14.29
N ASP A 38 -3.17 -21.72 15.43
CA ASP A 38 -4.01 -22.02 16.57
C ASP A 38 -5.48 -22.08 16.13
N ALA A 39 -6.17 -23.15 16.54
CA ALA A 39 -7.62 -23.21 16.41
C ALA A 39 -8.21 -21.94 17.01
N ALA A 40 -9.09 -21.29 16.24
CA ALA A 40 -9.61 -19.97 16.48
C ALA A 40 -9.77 -19.65 17.98
N VAL A 41 -8.89 -18.77 18.48
CA VAL A 41 -9.16 -18.05 19.71
C VAL A 41 -10.50 -17.35 19.51
N GLU A 42 -11.46 -17.73 20.33
CA GLU A 42 -12.79 -17.15 20.39
C GLU A 42 -12.64 -15.62 20.44
N ARG A 43 -12.94 -14.98 19.32
CA ARG A 43 -12.97 -13.53 19.21
C ARG A 43 -14.08 -13.07 20.11
N THR A 44 -13.74 -12.50 21.26
CA THR A 44 -14.68 -11.70 22.04
C THR A 44 -15.32 -10.68 21.09
N ALA A 45 -16.65 -10.72 21.05
CA ALA A 45 -17.43 -9.90 20.15
C ALA A 45 -17.04 -8.42 20.31
N PRO A 46 -16.89 -7.66 19.22
CA PRO A 46 -16.83 -6.21 19.34
C PRO A 46 -18.17 -5.71 19.89
N ASP A 47 -18.11 -4.75 20.81
CA ASP A 47 -19.27 -4.07 21.38
C ASP A 47 -20.27 -3.62 20.29
N PRO A 48 -21.58 -3.75 20.53
CA PRO A 48 -22.59 -3.47 19.53
C PRO A 48 -22.74 -1.96 19.32
N ALA A 49 -22.53 -1.56 18.06
CA ALA A 49 -23.06 -0.38 17.38
C ALA A 49 -23.04 0.96 18.16
N SER A 50 -22.05 1.79 17.80
CA SER A 50 -22.29 3.24 17.67
C SER A 50 -22.50 3.59 16.20
N PRO A 51 -23.38 4.56 15.88
CA PRO A 51 -24.16 4.55 14.64
C PRO A 51 -23.37 4.99 13.40
N ALA A 52 -23.72 4.41 12.26
CA ALA A 52 -23.28 4.86 10.94
C ALA A 52 -23.87 6.25 10.61
N ALA A 53 -23.00 7.27 10.56
CA ALA A 53 -23.14 8.54 9.83
C ALA A 53 -21.76 9.26 9.88
N ALA A 54 -21.16 9.85 8.84
CA ALA A 54 -21.59 10.21 7.49
C ALA A 54 -20.44 10.02 6.48
N VAL A 55 -20.76 9.69 5.22
CA VAL A 55 -19.80 9.60 4.11
C VAL A 55 -19.12 10.95 3.90
N VAL A 56 -17.80 11.02 4.07
CA VAL A 56 -17.01 12.11 3.47
C VAL A 56 -15.71 11.52 2.92
N THR A 57 -15.77 10.96 1.72
CA THR A 57 -14.59 10.70 0.89
C THR A 57 -13.93 12.01 0.54
N ALA A 58 -12.92 12.38 1.32
CA ALA A 58 -12.21 13.63 1.17
C ALA A 58 -11.86 13.91 -0.31
N GLY A 59 -12.51 14.92 -0.90
CA GLY A 59 -12.09 15.48 -2.19
C GLY A 59 -12.94 15.02 -3.38
N LEU A 60 -13.85 14.07 -3.16
CA LEU A 60 -14.79 13.61 -4.17
C LEU A 60 -16.14 14.31 -4.00
N ASP A 61 -16.67 14.87 -5.08
CA ASP A 61 -18.04 15.39 -5.15
C ASP A 61 -19.09 14.28 -5.16
N ASN A 62 -18.74 13.10 -5.70
CA ASN A 62 -19.61 11.92 -5.80
C ASN A 62 -18.92 10.64 -5.25
N PRO A 63 -18.78 10.52 -3.92
CA PRO A 63 -18.21 9.34 -3.25
C PRO A 63 -18.74 7.99 -3.75
N PRO A 64 -20.08 7.80 -3.89
CA PRO A 64 -20.62 6.52 -4.34
C PRO A 64 -20.19 6.15 -5.75
N ALA A 65 -20.14 7.11 -6.68
CA ALA A 65 -19.73 6.86 -8.06
C ALA A 65 -18.27 6.41 -8.16
N PHE A 66 -17.35 7.03 -7.39
CA PHE A 66 -15.97 6.56 -7.28
C PHE A 66 -15.89 5.09 -6.87
N PHE A 67 -16.52 4.72 -5.75
CA PHE A 67 -16.42 3.34 -5.26
C PHE A 67 -17.12 2.33 -6.18
N ASN A 68 -18.19 2.73 -6.88
CA ASN A 68 -18.82 1.89 -7.89
C ASN A 68 -17.87 1.66 -9.08
N ALA A 69 -17.26 2.71 -9.60
CA ALA A 69 -16.26 2.60 -10.67
C ALA A 69 -15.05 1.73 -10.26
N VAL A 70 -14.58 1.85 -9.01
CA VAL A 70 -13.53 0.96 -8.48
C VAL A 70 -13.98 -0.52 -8.49
N ARG A 71 -15.22 -0.83 -8.07
CA ARG A 71 -15.75 -2.21 -8.10
C ARG A 71 -15.88 -2.74 -9.53
N GLU A 72 -16.38 -1.92 -10.45
CA GLU A 72 -16.58 -2.28 -11.86
C GLU A 72 -15.26 -2.51 -12.59
N SER A 73 -14.23 -1.72 -12.28
CA SER A 73 -12.89 -1.87 -12.84
C SER A 73 -12.17 -3.17 -12.45
N ASN A 74 -12.70 -3.86 -11.42
CA ASN A 74 -12.20 -5.11 -10.84
C ASN A 74 -10.71 -5.06 -10.44
N ILE A 75 -10.15 -3.88 -10.13
CA ILE A 75 -8.74 -3.73 -9.70
C ILE A 75 -8.48 -4.54 -8.42
N MET A 76 -9.42 -4.49 -7.47
CA MET A 76 -9.33 -5.11 -6.15
C MET A 76 -10.36 -6.23 -5.94
N GLY A 77 -10.90 -6.77 -7.04
CA GLY A 77 -12.07 -7.65 -7.03
C GLY A 77 -13.40 -6.89 -7.12
N ARG A 78 -14.50 -7.62 -7.34
CA ARG A 78 -15.86 -7.05 -7.49
C ARG A 78 -16.45 -6.49 -6.20
N LEU A 79 -15.94 -6.91 -5.03
CA LEU A 79 -16.38 -6.44 -3.72
C LEU A 79 -15.21 -5.81 -2.99
N LEU A 80 -15.41 -4.59 -2.49
CA LEU A 80 -14.43 -3.91 -1.64
C LEU A 80 -14.67 -4.31 -0.18
N LYS A 81 -13.62 -4.76 0.46
CA LYS A 81 -13.60 -5.04 1.91
C LYS A 81 -13.57 -3.72 2.69
N PRO A 82 -14.09 -3.68 3.93
CA PRO A 82 -14.04 -2.48 4.76
C PRO A 82 -12.63 -1.89 4.92
N ASP A 83 -11.61 -2.75 5.09
CA ASP A 83 -10.23 -2.29 5.22
C ASP A 83 -9.66 -1.74 3.90
N GLN A 84 -10.14 -2.24 2.75
CA GLN A 84 -9.76 -1.65 1.46
C GLN A 84 -10.32 -0.24 1.32
N VAL A 85 -11.58 -0.03 1.74
CA VAL A 85 -12.24 1.28 1.74
C VAL A 85 -11.47 2.25 2.63
N LYS A 86 -11.14 1.87 3.87
CA LYS A 86 -10.35 2.71 4.79
C LYS A 86 -9.00 3.12 4.19
N GLY A 87 -8.31 2.19 3.53
CA GLY A 87 -7.03 2.48 2.90
C GLY A 87 -7.13 3.44 1.71
N LEU A 88 -8.18 3.30 0.88
CA LEU A 88 -8.48 4.26 -0.18
C LEU A 88 -8.75 5.65 0.40
N GLU A 89 -9.57 5.73 1.45
CA GLU A 89 -9.92 6.98 2.12
C GLU A 89 -8.71 7.67 2.75
N ALA A 90 -7.79 6.93 3.36
CA ALA A 90 -6.55 7.49 3.92
C ALA A 90 -5.68 8.15 2.83
N VAL A 91 -5.53 7.49 1.67
CA VAL A 91 -4.78 8.04 0.53
C VAL A 91 -5.49 9.26 -0.07
N LEU A 92 -6.80 9.19 -0.28
CA LEU A 92 -7.62 10.31 -0.77
C LEU A 92 -7.56 11.52 0.17
N GLY A 93 -7.66 11.28 1.48
CA GLY A 93 -7.57 12.32 2.50
C GLY A 93 -6.23 13.05 2.49
N ALA A 94 -5.12 12.31 2.45
CA ALA A 94 -3.79 12.90 2.38
C ALA A 94 -3.57 13.65 1.05
N ALA A 95 -4.04 13.10 -0.08
CA ALA A 95 -3.96 13.75 -1.39
C ALA A 95 -4.77 15.05 -1.43
N LYS A 96 -6.00 15.07 -0.86
CA LYS A 96 -6.82 16.28 -0.77
C LYS A 96 -6.13 17.36 0.05
N ALA A 97 -5.59 16.97 1.21
CA ALA A 97 -4.90 17.90 2.10
C ALA A 97 -3.68 18.56 1.42
N ALA A 98 -3.03 17.85 0.48
CA ALA A 98 -1.92 18.36 -0.32
C ALA A 98 -2.36 19.11 -1.60
N GLY A 99 -3.67 19.18 -1.90
CA GLY A 99 -4.19 19.80 -3.12
C GLY A 99 -3.77 19.07 -4.39
N TRP A 100 -3.69 17.74 -4.35
CA TRP A 100 -3.16 16.96 -5.46
C TRP A 100 -4.07 16.92 -6.70
N PRO A 101 -3.49 17.12 -7.90
CA PRO A 101 -4.20 16.91 -9.16
C PRO A 101 -4.66 15.46 -9.35
N LEU A 102 -5.64 15.27 -10.24
CA LEU A 102 -6.20 13.98 -10.63
C LEU A 102 -5.12 12.90 -10.88
N ALA A 103 -4.16 13.18 -11.78
CA ALA A 103 -3.13 12.21 -12.16
C ALA A 103 -2.24 11.78 -10.98
N PHE A 104 -1.96 12.69 -10.03
CA PHE A 104 -1.12 12.39 -8.87
C PHE A 104 -1.85 11.42 -7.93
N THR A 105 -3.11 11.72 -7.63
CA THR A 105 -3.98 10.89 -6.78
C THR A 105 -4.19 9.51 -7.41
N ALA A 106 -4.47 9.44 -8.72
CA ALA A 106 -4.64 8.20 -9.45
C ALA A 106 -3.41 7.28 -9.34
N TYR A 107 -2.23 7.85 -9.55
CA TYR A 107 -0.97 7.11 -9.49
C TYR A 107 -0.65 6.60 -8.08
N ALA A 108 -0.94 7.40 -7.06
CA ALA A 108 -0.71 7.03 -5.67
C ALA A 108 -1.66 5.92 -5.18
N LEU A 109 -2.93 5.94 -5.60
CA LEU A 109 -3.87 4.84 -5.37
C LEU A 109 -3.41 3.54 -6.04
N ALA A 110 -2.98 3.61 -7.29
CA ALA A 110 -2.44 2.44 -8.00
C ALA A 110 -1.20 1.87 -7.31
N THR A 111 -0.28 2.75 -6.92
CA THR A 111 0.95 2.36 -6.23
C THR A 111 0.65 1.70 -4.88
N SER A 112 -0.15 2.35 -4.02
CA SER A 112 -0.52 1.78 -2.71
C SER A 112 -1.25 0.45 -2.85
N CYS A 113 -2.12 0.31 -3.86
CA CYS A 113 -2.79 -0.95 -4.16
C CYS A 113 -1.78 -2.05 -4.52
N HIS A 114 -0.82 -1.76 -5.40
CA HIS A 114 0.19 -2.71 -5.83
C HIS A 114 1.13 -3.13 -4.68
N GLU A 115 1.67 -2.16 -3.94
CA GLU A 115 2.64 -2.39 -2.86
C GLU A 115 2.04 -3.16 -1.67
N THR A 116 0.73 -3.03 -1.46
CA THR A 116 0.02 -3.71 -0.35
C THR A 116 -0.66 -5.01 -0.79
N ASN A 117 -0.33 -5.52 -1.98
CA ASN A 117 -0.95 -6.70 -2.56
C ASN A 117 -2.49 -6.61 -2.55
N TYR A 118 -3.02 -5.46 -2.98
CA TYR A 118 -4.44 -5.15 -3.10
C TYR A 118 -5.21 -5.08 -1.79
N THR A 119 -4.54 -5.17 -0.63
CA THR A 119 -5.21 -5.05 0.67
C THR A 119 -5.54 -3.59 1.02
N MET A 120 -4.80 -2.63 0.42
CA MET A 120 -4.80 -1.21 0.79
C MET A 120 -4.48 -0.99 2.28
N GLN A 121 -3.79 -1.93 2.92
CA GLN A 121 -3.30 -1.81 4.28
C GLN A 121 -1.78 -1.67 4.28
N PRO A 122 -1.20 -0.70 5.01
CA PRO A 122 0.24 -0.59 5.17
C PRO A 122 0.88 -1.90 5.61
N VAL A 123 1.90 -2.37 4.89
CA VAL A 123 2.56 -3.65 5.18
C VAL A 123 4.00 -3.48 5.64
N ARG A 124 4.47 -4.44 6.43
CA ARG A 124 5.89 -4.62 6.73
C ARG A 124 6.56 -5.40 5.59
N GLU A 125 7.79 -5.04 5.26
CA GLU A 125 8.62 -5.80 4.34
C GLU A 125 8.78 -7.24 4.86
N ALA A 126 8.55 -8.21 3.98
CA ALA A 126 8.56 -9.62 4.34
C ALA A 126 7.71 -9.93 5.59
N TYR A 127 6.49 -9.39 5.68
CA TYR A 127 5.59 -9.56 6.84
C TYR A 127 5.28 -11.02 7.20
N TRP A 128 5.51 -11.96 6.29
CA TRP A 128 5.38 -13.41 6.51
C TRP A 128 6.62 -14.05 7.19
N LEU A 129 7.70 -13.31 7.39
CA LEU A 129 8.92 -13.76 8.07
C LEU A 129 9.02 -13.20 9.49
N SER A 130 9.78 -13.87 10.34
CA SER A 130 9.98 -13.43 11.72
C SER A 130 10.81 -12.15 11.81
N GLU A 131 10.68 -11.45 12.93
CA GLU A 131 11.50 -10.26 13.21
C GLU A 131 12.99 -10.60 13.30
N ASN A 132 13.32 -11.78 13.82
CA ASN A 132 14.69 -12.28 13.84
C ASN A 132 15.24 -12.50 12.42
N TRP A 133 14.41 -12.99 11.48
CA TRP A 133 14.82 -13.09 10.09
C TRP A 133 15.13 -11.70 9.51
N ARG A 134 14.27 -10.69 9.72
CA ARG A 134 14.52 -9.32 9.26
C ARG A 134 15.81 -8.74 9.85
N ARG A 135 16.03 -8.95 11.16
CA ARG A 135 17.26 -8.55 11.85
C ARG A 135 18.52 -9.12 11.21
N ASN A 136 18.47 -10.39 10.82
CA ASN A 136 19.64 -11.11 10.32
C ASN A 136 19.85 -10.96 8.80
N ASN A 137 18.82 -10.56 8.04
CA ASN A 137 18.86 -10.57 6.57
C ASN A 137 18.70 -9.19 5.92
N LEU A 138 18.13 -8.20 6.62
CA LEU A 138 17.94 -6.86 6.05
C LEU A 138 19.05 -5.92 6.51
N ARG A 139 19.87 -5.48 5.56
CA ARG A 139 21.02 -4.57 5.81
C ARG A 139 20.67 -3.25 6.49
N TYR A 140 19.41 -2.85 6.44
CA TYR A 140 18.88 -1.61 7.00
C TYR A 140 18.04 -1.83 8.26
N TYR A 141 18.07 -3.02 8.87
CA TYR A 141 17.41 -3.25 10.15
C TYR A 141 17.84 -2.21 11.21
N PRO A 142 16.92 -1.67 12.04
CA PRO A 142 15.47 -1.92 12.10
C PRO A 142 14.61 -1.10 11.10
N PHE A 143 15.23 -0.26 10.27
CA PHE A 143 14.62 0.65 9.30
C PHE A 143 14.27 -0.04 7.96
N TYR A 144 13.69 -1.24 8.03
CA TYR A 144 13.15 -1.94 6.85
C TYR A 144 11.80 -1.38 6.38
N GLY A 145 11.35 -1.84 5.22
CA GLY A 145 10.17 -1.33 4.53
C GLY A 145 8.90 -1.37 5.38
N ARG A 146 8.21 -0.23 5.47
CA ARG A 146 6.87 -0.08 6.06
C ARG A 146 6.01 0.87 5.23
N GLY A 147 4.69 0.77 5.35
CA GLY A 147 3.78 1.74 4.74
C GLY A 147 3.36 1.39 3.31
N TYR A 148 2.59 2.28 2.71
CA TYR A 148 2.10 2.18 1.32
C TYR A 148 3.21 2.21 0.26
N VAL A 149 4.40 2.72 0.61
CA VAL A 149 5.52 2.91 -0.31
C VAL A 149 6.80 2.20 0.14
N GLN A 150 6.69 1.30 1.13
CA GLN A 150 7.83 0.57 1.69
C GLN A 150 9.01 1.49 2.08
N LEU A 151 8.75 2.44 2.98
CA LEU A 151 9.77 3.37 3.51
C LEU A 151 10.92 2.57 4.16
N THR A 152 12.13 2.72 3.63
CA THR A 152 13.35 2.04 4.07
C THR A 152 14.43 3.06 4.43
N TRP A 153 15.44 2.64 5.19
CA TRP A 153 16.61 3.40 5.63
C TRP A 153 16.36 4.45 6.71
N LYS A 154 17.27 4.51 7.70
CA LYS A 154 17.25 5.45 8.81
C LYS A 154 17.03 6.90 8.38
N ALA A 155 17.80 7.37 7.39
CA ALA A 155 17.71 8.74 6.91
C ALA A 155 16.31 9.09 6.36
N ASN A 156 15.60 8.14 5.75
CA ASN A 156 14.25 8.39 5.25
C ASN A 156 13.21 8.39 6.38
N TYR A 157 13.38 7.57 7.41
CA TYR A 157 12.53 7.64 8.62
C TYR A 157 12.76 8.95 9.38
N GLU A 158 14.01 9.40 9.53
CA GLU A 158 14.35 10.69 10.16
C GLU A 158 13.80 11.87 9.35
N LYS A 159 13.86 11.76 8.01
CA LYS A 159 13.21 12.72 7.13
C LYS A 159 11.69 12.70 7.34
N ALA A 160 11.04 11.55 7.26
CA ALA A 160 9.60 11.44 7.46
C ALA A 160 9.14 12.00 8.82
N ASP A 161 9.86 11.68 9.89
CA ASP A 161 9.56 12.17 11.25
C ASP A 161 9.60 13.70 11.33
N ARG A 162 10.66 14.31 10.77
CA ARG A 162 10.81 15.77 10.72
C ARG A 162 9.75 16.42 9.82
N GLU A 163 9.58 15.91 8.61
CA GLU A 163 8.71 16.49 7.59
C GLU A 163 7.22 16.36 7.92
N LEU A 164 6.85 15.42 8.79
CA LEU A 164 5.50 15.26 9.33
C LEU A 164 5.35 15.80 10.77
N GLU A 165 6.37 16.48 11.27
CA GLU A 165 6.37 17.13 12.60
C GLU A 165 5.97 16.16 13.72
N LEU A 166 6.44 14.91 13.61
CA LEU A 166 6.11 13.84 14.54
C LEU A 166 6.93 13.90 15.84
N ASN A 167 7.91 14.81 15.92
CA ASN A 167 8.71 15.12 17.11
C ASN A 167 9.41 13.89 17.72
N GLY A 168 10.11 13.09 16.90
CA GLY A 168 10.84 11.92 17.34
C GLY A 168 9.98 10.67 17.49
N ARG A 169 8.65 10.78 17.42
CA ARG A 169 7.74 9.65 17.66
C ARG A 169 7.95 8.53 16.64
N LEU A 170 8.18 8.85 15.37
CA LEU A 170 8.41 7.81 14.36
C LEU A 170 9.76 7.12 14.56
N ILE A 171 10.78 7.82 15.06
CA ILE A 171 12.07 7.20 15.38
C ILE A 171 11.99 6.34 16.65
N ALA A 172 11.23 6.78 17.64
CA ALA A 172 10.96 6.01 18.85
C ALA A 172 10.13 4.76 18.56
N ASN A 173 9.24 4.82 17.56
CA ASN A 173 8.41 3.69 17.13
C ASN A 173 8.24 3.67 15.60
N LEU A 174 9.09 2.88 14.94
CA LEU A 174 9.08 2.75 13.47
C LEU A 174 7.77 2.19 12.92
N ASP A 175 7.02 1.43 13.71
CA ASP A 175 5.73 0.87 13.29
C ASP A 175 4.63 1.93 13.17
N LEU A 176 4.87 3.19 13.59
CA LEU A 176 4.00 4.31 13.22
C LEU A 176 3.92 4.51 11.70
N ALA A 177 4.91 4.05 10.92
CA ALA A 177 4.80 4.04 9.46
C ALA A 177 3.78 3.02 8.91
N LEU A 178 3.15 2.21 9.76
CA LEU A 178 2.05 1.30 9.41
C LEU A 178 0.67 1.85 9.77
N ASP A 179 0.61 2.98 10.47
CA ASP A 179 -0.62 3.72 10.63
C ASP A 179 -1.06 4.26 9.25
N PRO A 180 -2.29 4.00 8.78
CA PRO A 180 -2.73 4.41 7.44
C PRO A 180 -2.59 5.91 7.17
N ASP A 181 -2.87 6.77 8.15
CA ASP A 181 -2.79 8.22 7.97
C ASP A 181 -1.33 8.68 7.86
N ILE A 182 -0.45 8.17 8.73
CA ILE A 182 0.99 8.46 8.65
C ILE A 182 1.58 7.90 7.35
N ALA A 183 1.24 6.65 6.98
CA ALA A 183 1.71 6.03 5.74
C ALA A 183 1.28 6.82 4.49
N ALA A 184 0.02 7.30 4.46
CA ALA A 184 -0.48 8.12 3.36
C ALA A 184 0.23 9.48 3.29
N LYS A 185 0.47 10.13 4.44
CA LYS A 185 1.23 11.39 4.49
C LYS A 185 2.68 11.22 4.05
N ILE A 186 3.35 10.13 4.44
CA ILE A 186 4.70 9.78 3.98
C ILE A 186 4.72 9.59 2.46
N MET A 187 3.75 8.82 1.93
CA MET A 187 3.61 8.62 0.49
C MET A 187 3.44 9.96 -0.23
N VAL A 188 2.52 10.81 0.24
CA VAL A 188 2.20 12.09 -0.38
C VAL A 188 3.42 13.02 -0.40
N LYS A 189 3.99 13.39 0.75
CA LYS A 189 5.15 14.27 0.76
C LYS A 189 6.35 13.65 0.02
N GLY A 190 6.57 12.35 0.21
CA GLY A 190 7.72 11.67 -0.39
C GLY A 190 7.65 11.55 -1.92
N MET A 191 6.47 11.33 -2.50
CA MET A 191 6.30 11.31 -3.95
C MET A 191 6.35 12.72 -4.57
N GLN A 192 5.86 13.73 -3.85
CA GLN A 192 5.88 15.12 -4.30
C GLN A 192 7.29 15.71 -4.30
N GLU A 193 8.04 15.48 -3.23
CA GLU A 193 9.37 16.06 -3.00
C GLU A 193 10.52 15.10 -3.38
N GLY A 194 10.20 13.88 -3.80
CA GLY A 194 11.14 12.89 -4.31
C GLY A 194 12.08 12.33 -3.25
N TRP A 195 11.54 11.74 -2.18
CA TRP A 195 12.34 11.23 -1.06
C TRP A 195 12.98 9.88 -1.30
N PHE A 196 12.41 9.05 -2.17
CA PHE A 196 12.76 7.63 -2.21
C PHE A 196 13.88 7.29 -3.21
N ALA A 197 13.90 7.94 -4.37
CA ALA A 197 14.87 7.63 -5.43
C ALA A 197 15.26 8.85 -6.28
N GLY A 198 16.38 8.73 -6.99
CA GLY A 198 16.87 9.66 -8.00
C GLY A 198 17.59 8.92 -9.12
N ASP A 199 17.78 9.58 -10.25
CA ASP A 199 18.49 9.01 -11.39
C ASP A 199 20.02 9.09 -11.23
N LYS A 200 20.73 8.65 -12.27
CA LYS A 200 22.20 8.61 -12.29
C LYS A 200 22.87 9.98 -12.20
N THR A 201 22.14 11.07 -12.45
CA THR A 201 22.65 12.44 -12.32
C THR A 201 22.33 13.04 -10.95
N GLY A 202 21.67 12.27 -10.08
CA GLY A 202 21.23 12.72 -8.76
C GLY A 202 19.90 13.47 -8.77
N GLN A 203 19.25 13.63 -9.94
CA GLN A 203 17.96 14.31 -10.01
C GLN A 203 16.88 13.41 -9.40
N ARG A 204 16.13 13.96 -8.45
CA ARG A 204 15.08 13.24 -7.73
C ARG A 204 13.92 12.87 -8.64
N HIS A 205 13.27 11.75 -8.34
CA HIS A 205 12.05 11.31 -8.99
C HIS A 205 10.86 11.88 -8.24
N THR A 206 10.09 12.77 -8.87
CA THR A 206 8.91 13.43 -8.28
C THR A 206 7.69 13.24 -9.16
N LEU A 207 6.48 13.38 -8.61
CA LEU A 207 5.24 13.33 -9.40
C LEU A 207 5.25 14.38 -10.52
N ALA A 208 5.59 15.64 -10.21
CA ALA A 208 5.63 16.73 -11.17
C ALA A 208 6.67 16.55 -12.30
N ARG A 209 7.65 15.65 -12.12
CA ARG A 209 8.59 15.28 -13.20
C ARG A 209 7.94 14.37 -14.24
N TYR A 210 6.93 13.58 -13.86
CA TYR A 210 6.37 12.52 -14.70
C TYR A 210 4.93 12.75 -15.12
N LEU A 211 4.14 13.45 -14.30
CA LEU A 211 2.70 13.54 -14.42
C LEU A 211 2.26 15.00 -14.58
N PRO A 212 1.16 15.26 -15.30
CA PRO A 212 0.63 16.60 -15.48
C PRO A 212 0.07 17.16 -14.17
N MET A 213 0.19 18.48 -14.01
CA MET A 213 -0.36 19.22 -12.87
C MET A 213 -1.88 19.48 -13.01
N SER A 214 -2.47 19.13 -14.15
CA SER A 214 -3.88 19.32 -14.46
C SER A 214 -4.34 18.32 -15.52
N GLY A 215 -5.56 17.83 -15.40
CA GLY A 215 -6.13 16.89 -16.37
C GLY A 215 -5.65 15.45 -16.20
N GLU A 216 -5.88 14.66 -17.24
CA GLU A 216 -5.60 13.23 -17.29
C GLU A 216 -4.16 12.92 -17.67
N ALA A 217 -3.66 11.78 -17.21
CA ALA A 217 -2.43 11.15 -17.69
C ALA A 217 -2.75 9.82 -18.40
N GLY A 218 -1.91 9.47 -19.37
CA GLY A 218 -1.98 8.20 -20.09
C GLY A 218 -0.90 7.21 -19.65
N MET A 219 -0.84 6.09 -20.38
CA MET A 219 0.20 5.08 -20.18
C MET A 219 1.62 5.66 -20.29
N ALA A 220 1.83 6.65 -21.17
CA ALA A 220 3.13 7.25 -21.44
C ALA A 220 3.67 8.03 -20.23
N GLU A 221 2.80 8.69 -19.46
CA GLU A 221 3.17 9.41 -18.23
C GLU A 221 3.22 8.49 -17.01
N PHE A 222 2.23 7.61 -16.84
CA PHE A 222 2.17 6.74 -15.65
C PHE A 222 3.27 5.67 -15.61
N THR A 223 3.67 5.12 -16.76
CA THR A 223 4.70 4.08 -16.81
C THR A 223 6.05 4.56 -16.23
N PRO A 224 6.63 5.69 -16.67
CA PRO A 224 7.91 6.15 -16.14
C PRO A 224 7.85 6.63 -14.69
N ALA A 225 6.67 7.00 -14.18
CA ALA A 225 6.47 7.42 -12.79
C ALA A 225 6.83 6.32 -11.77
N ARG A 226 6.91 5.04 -12.18
CA ARG A 226 7.38 3.93 -11.33
C ARG A 226 8.72 4.16 -10.68
N ARG A 227 9.58 4.99 -11.29
CA ARG A 227 10.88 5.35 -10.77
C ARG A 227 10.83 6.11 -9.44
N ILE A 228 9.69 6.72 -9.11
CA ILE A 228 9.48 7.38 -7.82
C ILE A 228 9.63 6.37 -6.68
N ILE A 229 9.18 5.12 -6.84
CA ILE A 229 9.15 4.11 -5.77
C ILE A 229 10.16 2.98 -5.97
N ASN A 230 10.12 2.28 -7.11
CA ASN A 230 10.89 1.04 -7.29
C ASN A 230 11.34 0.84 -8.74
N GLY A 231 12.04 1.83 -9.30
CA GLY A 231 12.62 1.74 -10.64
C GLY A 231 11.56 1.53 -11.73
N THR A 232 11.59 0.40 -12.44
CA THR A 232 10.64 0.09 -13.52
C THR A 232 9.90 -1.23 -13.33
N ASP A 233 10.04 -1.87 -12.17
CA ASP A 233 9.35 -3.14 -11.93
C ASP A 233 7.83 -2.94 -11.93
N LYS A 234 7.12 -3.82 -12.66
CA LYS A 234 5.67 -3.79 -12.89
C LYS A 234 5.12 -2.45 -13.40
N ALA A 235 5.95 -1.57 -13.97
CA ALA A 235 5.58 -0.22 -14.38
C ALA A 235 4.32 -0.18 -15.27
N GLY A 236 4.25 -1.02 -16.30
CA GLY A 236 3.09 -1.08 -17.19
C GLY A 236 1.82 -1.57 -16.49
N LYS A 237 1.93 -2.50 -15.53
CA LYS A 237 0.78 -2.99 -14.76
C LYS A 237 0.21 -1.88 -13.86
N ILE A 238 1.10 -1.19 -13.13
CA ILE A 238 0.71 -0.08 -12.25
C ILE A 238 0.14 1.08 -13.06
N ALA A 239 0.66 1.34 -14.27
CA ALA A 239 0.10 2.36 -15.16
C ALA A 239 -1.34 2.03 -15.59
N VAL A 240 -1.65 0.76 -15.91
CA VAL A 240 -3.01 0.33 -16.18
C VAL A 240 -3.92 0.49 -14.95
N GLU A 241 -3.42 0.15 -13.76
CA GLU A 241 -4.14 0.36 -12.50
C GLU A 241 -4.40 1.86 -12.25
N ALA A 242 -3.44 2.73 -12.54
CA ALA A 242 -3.56 4.18 -12.40
C ALA A 242 -4.62 4.76 -13.35
N ILE A 243 -4.70 4.29 -14.59
CA ILE A 243 -5.77 4.70 -15.52
C ILE A 243 -7.15 4.35 -14.96
N LYS A 244 -7.31 3.14 -14.42
CA LYS A 244 -8.59 2.73 -13.83
C LYS A 244 -8.96 3.57 -12.60
N PHE A 245 -8.00 3.90 -11.75
CA PHE A 245 -8.23 4.82 -10.63
C PHE A 245 -8.51 6.26 -11.10
N GLN A 246 -7.86 6.72 -12.18
CA GLN A 246 -8.15 8.02 -12.78
C GLN A 246 -9.60 8.09 -13.24
N THR A 247 -10.08 7.08 -13.99
CA THR A 247 -11.50 7.01 -14.37
C THR A 247 -12.41 7.01 -13.15
N ALA A 248 -12.10 6.22 -12.12
CA ALA A 248 -12.92 6.22 -10.90
C ALA A 248 -12.94 7.58 -10.18
N LEU A 249 -11.80 8.28 -10.11
CA LEU A 249 -11.70 9.62 -9.53
C LEU A 249 -12.55 10.63 -10.31
N GLN A 250 -12.59 10.53 -11.64
CA GLN A 250 -13.43 11.38 -12.49
C GLN A 250 -14.92 11.12 -12.25
N GLU A 251 -15.34 9.86 -12.20
CA GLU A 251 -16.72 9.49 -11.82
C GLU A 251 -17.06 10.00 -10.42
N GLY A 252 -16.06 10.03 -9.54
CA GLY A 252 -16.15 10.58 -8.20
C GLY A 252 -16.11 12.09 -8.11
N GLY A 253 -15.89 12.82 -9.19
CA GLY A 253 -15.73 14.28 -9.17
C GLY A 253 -14.57 14.74 -8.29
N TRP A 254 -13.40 14.13 -8.45
CA TRP A 254 -12.12 14.64 -7.94
C TRP A 254 -11.64 15.84 -8.77
#